data_AF-A0A6N7L822-F1
#
_entry.id   AF-A0A6N7L822-F1
#
_cell.length_a   1.000
_cell.length_b   1.000
_cell.length_c   1.000
_cell.angle_alpha   90.00
_cell.angle_beta   90.00
_cell.angle_gamma   90.00
#
_symmetry.space_group_name_H-M   'P 1'
#
loop_
_entity.id
_entity.type
_entity.pdbx_description
1 polymer ?
#
loop_
_entity_poly.entity_id
_entity_poly.type
_entity_poly.pdbx_seq_one_letter_code
_entity_poly.pdbx_strand_id
1 'polypeptide(L)'
;MEFQSDRVISKNSRPWAAQAGSTDEVTQELLHFAQTRDECQFGLIFGSYALGKRGRDIDVKFFVSGDVTAQCRSAYTSLAERMNHKIGAPPLTNEDIPFEYKVVLPERLIEGALELVPFKSNGDFAIPMIDFSESFLRSELCQMRVVLSAITTPHIVLVDRRGAYEKITRKAARSLNLLISKVYGFDYRNEDEFFQCLTGEVEGRRPVEHLGYKPSPEHKQWLRDLMFWAHG
;
A
#
# COMPACT_ATOMS: atom_id res chain seq x y z
N MET A 1 21.65 6.11 -17.72
CA MET A 1 21.92 4.71 -17.31
C MET A 1 20.59 4.00 -17.39
N GLU A 2 20.35 3.33 -18.51
CA GLU A 2 19.09 2.65 -18.84
C GLU A 2 18.99 1.35 -18.03
N PHE A 3 17.99 1.26 -17.16
CA PHE A 3 17.51 -0.03 -16.66
C PHE A 3 16.40 -0.50 -17.60
N GLN A 4 16.76 -1.03 -18.77
CA GLN A 4 15.89 -1.93 -19.51
C GLN A 4 16.23 -3.36 -19.08
N SER A 5 15.61 -3.79 -17.99
CA SER A 5 15.39 -5.21 -17.76
C SER A 5 14.03 -5.51 -18.39
N ASP A 6 14.02 -6.05 -19.60
CA ASP A 6 12.83 -6.64 -20.23
C ASP A 6 12.33 -7.78 -19.33
N ARG A 7 11.46 -7.42 -18.39
CA ARG A 7 10.90 -8.33 -17.39
C ARG A 7 9.82 -9.13 -18.09
N VAL A 8 10.12 -10.36 -18.48
CA VAL A 8 9.12 -11.30 -18.99
C VAL A 8 8.26 -11.75 -17.82
N ILE A 9 7.14 -11.07 -17.61
CA ILE A 9 6.16 -11.45 -16.59
C ILE A 9 5.21 -12.47 -17.20
N SER A 10 5.32 -13.69 -16.71
CA SER A 10 4.32 -14.72 -16.96
C SER A 10 3.23 -14.64 -15.89
N LYS A 11 2.05 -15.22 -16.14
CA LYS A 11 0.98 -15.39 -15.13
C LYS A 11 1.47 -16.07 -13.84
N ASN A 12 2.61 -16.78 -13.90
CA ASN A 12 3.22 -17.49 -12.79
C ASN A 12 4.24 -16.67 -12.01
N SER A 13 4.55 -15.44 -12.45
CA SER A 13 5.56 -14.57 -11.85
C SER A 13 4.89 -13.49 -10.99
N ARG A 14 4.75 -13.74 -9.69
CA ARG A 14 4.15 -12.77 -8.75
C ARG A 14 5.00 -11.47 -8.71
N PRO A 15 4.41 -10.27 -8.88
CA PRO A 15 5.16 -9.02 -8.90
C PRO A 15 6.06 -8.78 -7.67
N TRP A 16 5.61 -9.23 -6.49
CA TRP A 16 6.33 -9.11 -5.21
C TRP A 16 7.38 -10.21 -4.96
N ALA A 17 7.36 -11.33 -5.70
CA ALA A 17 8.24 -12.47 -5.41
C ALA A 17 9.74 -12.17 -5.64
N ALA A 18 10.05 -11.23 -6.54
CA ALA A 18 11.44 -10.86 -6.83
C ALA A 18 12.03 -9.82 -5.86
N GLN A 19 11.22 -9.17 -5.03
CA GLN A 19 11.70 -8.18 -4.04
C GLN A 19 12.13 -8.80 -2.71
N ALA A 20 11.99 -10.13 -2.55
CA ALA A 20 12.41 -10.87 -1.37
C ALA A 20 13.95 -10.97 -1.17
N GLY A 21 14.76 -10.33 -2.03
CA GLY A 21 16.22 -10.48 -2.10
C GLY A 21 17.06 -9.51 -1.26
N SER A 22 16.46 -8.60 -0.50
CA SER A 22 17.21 -7.67 0.37
C SER A 22 16.95 -8.00 1.84
N THR A 23 17.73 -8.92 2.42
CA THR A 23 17.66 -9.22 3.87
C THR A 23 18.60 -8.32 4.65
N ASP A 24 18.45 -7.00 4.49
CA ASP A 24 19.10 -6.06 5.39
C ASP A 24 18.55 -6.19 6.81
N GLU A 25 19.32 -5.69 7.77
CA GLU A 25 19.05 -5.85 9.20
C GLU A 25 17.67 -5.30 9.61
N VAL A 26 17.21 -4.23 8.95
CA VAL A 26 15.89 -3.62 9.18
C VAL A 26 14.77 -4.57 8.75
N THR A 27 14.86 -5.12 7.55
CA THR A 27 13.85 -6.06 7.03
C THR A 27 13.81 -7.31 7.91
N GLN A 28 14.96 -7.80 8.36
CA GLN A 28 15.04 -8.95 9.26
C GLN A 28 14.43 -8.68 10.63
N GLU A 29 14.65 -7.50 11.21
CA GLU A 29 14.08 -7.14 12.51
C GLU A 29 12.56 -6.98 12.45
N LEU A 30 12.05 -6.33 11.39
CA LEU A 30 10.60 -6.23 11.13
C LEU A 30 9.96 -7.60 10.92
N LEU A 31 10.61 -8.47 10.14
CA LEU A 31 10.18 -9.84 9.90
C LEU A 31 10.10 -10.64 11.20
N HIS A 32 11.19 -10.65 11.98
CA HIS A 32 11.28 -11.39 13.23
C HIS A 32 10.20 -10.93 14.23
N PHE A 33 9.99 -9.61 14.34
CA PHE A 33 8.91 -9.08 15.16
C PHE A 33 7.53 -9.56 14.70
N ALA A 34 7.24 -9.51 13.40
CA ALA A 34 5.96 -9.97 12.87
C ALA A 34 5.73 -11.48 13.09
N GLN A 35 6.79 -12.29 12.96
CA GLN A 35 6.74 -13.74 13.14
C GLN A 35 6.54 -14.18 14.60
N THR A 36 6.95 -13.36 15.57
CA THR A 36 6.75 -13.63 17.01
C THR A 36 5.40 -13.17 17.56
N ARG A 37 4.57 -12.57 16.70
CA ARG A 37 3.26 -11.98 17.04
C ARG A 37 2.13 -12.76 16.38
N ASP A 38 1.44 -13.59 17.14
CA ASP A 38 0.35 -14.43 16.62
C ASP A 38 -0.83 -13.59 16.09
N GLU A 39 -1.01 -12.39 16.63
CA GLU A 39 -2.00 -11.44 16.13
C GLU A 39 -1.66 -10.95 14.71
N CYS A 40 -0.39 -10.91 14.31
CA CYS A 40 0.07 -10.39 13.02
C CYS A 40 -0.26 -11.37 11.89
N GLN A 41 -1.28 -11.06 11.09
CA GLN A 41 -1.66 -11.90 9.96
C GLN A 41 -0.82 -11.59 8.72
N PHE A 42 -0.52 -10.31 8.52
CA PHE A 42 0.09 -9.82 7.30
C PHE A 42 0.95 -8.57 7.55
N GLY A 43 2.07 -8.43 6.82
CA GLY A 43 3.00 -7.30 6.99
C GLY A 43 3.63 -6.87 5.68
N LEU A 44 3.74 -5.55 5.47
CA LEU A 44 4.27 -4.92 4.25
C LEU A 44 5.26 -3.81 4.58
N ILE A 45 6.36 -3.76 3.85
CA ILE A 45 7.16 -2.54 3.69
C ILE A 45 6.88 -2.00 2.29
N PHE A 46 6.51 -0.74 2.14
CA PHE A 46 6.20 -0.12 0.85
C PHE A 46 6.95 1.21 0.70
N GLY A 47 6.69 1.94 -0.38
CA GLY A 47 7.27 3.25 -0.60
C GLY A 47 8.74 3.22 -1.03
N SER A 48 9.52 4.22 -0.61
CA SER A 48 10.89 4.45 -1.06
C SER A 48 11.81 3.26 -0.74
N TYR A 49 11.62 2.65 0.42
CA TYR A 49 12.36 1.48 0.89
C TYR A 49 12.17 0.26 -0.02
N ALA A 50 10.93 -0.06 -0.39
CA ALA A 50 10.61 -1.18 -1.29
C ALA A 50 11.16 -0.97 -2.71
N LEU A 51 11.46 0.28 -3.09
CA LEU A 51 12.09 0.64 -4.36
C LEU A 51 13.63 0.68 -4.27
N GLY A 52 14.23 0.26 -3.15
CA GLY A 52 15.68 0.27 -2.94
C GLY A 52 16.28 1.67 -2.71
N LYS A 53 15.45 2.71 -2.53
CA LYS A 53 15.90 4.09 -2.28
C LYS A 53 16.17 4.27 -0.78
N ARG A 54 17.27 3.68 -0.30
CA ARG A 54 17.70 3.70 1.11
C ARG A 54 17.98 5.12 1.65
N GLY A 55 17.89 5.30 2.96
CA GLY A 55 18.10 6.59 3.65
C GLY A 55 16.90 7.54 3.62
N ARG A 56 15.76 7.06 3.16
CA ARG A 56 14.45 7.70 3.28
C ARG A 56 13.57 6.90 4.23
N ASP A 57 12.54 7.54 4.77
CA ASP A 57 11.48 6.94 5.58
C ASP A 57 11.13 5.47 5.21
N ILE A 58 10.96 4.64 6.23
CA ILE A 58 10.38 3.30 6.12
C ILE A 58 8.88 3.42 6.36
N ASP A 59 8.14 3.20 5.28
CA ASP A 59 6.71 3.02 5.30
C ASP A 59 6.39 1.54 5.50
N VAL A 60 5.93 1.19 6.70
CA VAL A 60 5.57 -0.18 7.08
C VAL A 60 4.11 -0.27 7.54
N LYS A 61 3.47 -1.39 7.23
CA LYS A 61 2.11 -1.74 7.65
C LYS A 61 2.04 -3.15 8.18
N PHE A 62 1.39 -3.30 9.32
CA PHE A 62 1.06 -4.58 9.92
C PHE A 62 -0.46 -4.70 10.05
N PHE A 63 -0.97 -5.85 9.66
CA PHE A 63 -2.39 -6.17 9.72
C PHE A 63 -2.59 -7.25 10.76
N VAL A 64 -3.37 -6.93 11.79
CA VAL A 64 -3.58 -7.81 12.94
C VAL A 64 -5.00 -8.37 12.96
N SER A 65 -5.14 -9.58 13.49
CA SER A 65 -6.45 -10.17 13.75
C SER A 65 -7.13 -9.46 14.92
N GLY A 66 -8.41 -9.11 14.77
CA GLY A 66 -9.18 -8.39 15.78
C GLY A 66 -8.85 -6.90 15.83
N ASP A 67 -9.29 -6.22 16.89
CA ASP A 67 -9.08 -4.78 17.06
C ASP A 67 -7.68 -4.43 17.59
N VAL A 68 -7.18 -3.26 17.19
CA VAL A 68 -5.87 -2.76 17.60
C VAL A 68 -5.94 -2.15 19.00
N THR A 69 -5.43 -2.86 19.99
CA THR A 69 -5.30 -2.37 21.37
C THR A 69 -4.22 -1.28 21.48
N ALA A 70 -4.24 -0.49 22.56
CA ALA A 70 -3.21 0.52 22.81
C ALA A 70 -1.80 -0.08 22.95
N GLN A 71 -1.70 -1.24 23.62
CA GLN A 71 -0.43 -1.97 23.75
C GLN A 71 0.08 -2.48 22.40
N CYS A 72 -0.82 -3.03 21.57
CA CYS A 72 -0.51 -3.42 20.20
C CYS A 72 0.02 -2.20 19.43
N ARG A 73 -0.75 -1.10 19.41
CA ARG A 73 -0.37 0.15 18.74
C ARG A 73 1.02 0.61 19.12
N SER A 74 1.29 0.75 20.41
CA SER A 74 2.60 1.18 20.92
C SER A 74 3.73 0.24 20.50
N ALA A 75 3.53 -1.08 20.57
CA ALA A 75 4.58 -2.03 20.21
C ALA A 75 4.99 -1.94 18.73
N TYR A 76 4.02 -1.84 17.82
CA TYR A 76 4.28 -1.73 16.39
C TYR A 76 4.82 -0.35 15.98
N THR A 77 4.28 0.73 16.54
CA THR A 77 4.75 2.10 16.22
C THR A 77 6.17 2.32 16.71
N SER A 78 6.48 1.92 17.95
CA SER A 78 7.84 2.04 18.48
C SER A 78 8.85 1.20 17.71
N LEU A 79 8.46 0.04 17.17
CA LEU A 79 9.33 -0.71 16.26
C LEU A 79 9.60 0.09 14.98
N ALA A 80 8.55 0.58 14.32
CA ALA A 80 8.69 1.30 13.07
C ALA A 80 9.49 2.61 13.22
N GLU A 81 9.35 3.32 14.34
CA GLU A 81 10.18 4.48 14.71
C GLU A 81 11.65 4.10 14.89
N ARG A 82 11.94 3.03 15.64
CA ARG A 82 13.32 2.55 15.80
C ARG A 82 13.95 2.19 14.46
N MET A 83 13.19 1.57 13.56
CA MET A 83 13.69 1.19 12.24
C MET A 83 13.95 2.41 11.36
N ASN A 84 13.07 3.41 11.39
CA ASN A 84 13.31 4.71 10.74
C ASN A 84 14.59 5.38 11.26
N HIS A 85 14.77 5.42 12.58
CA HIS A 85 15.98 5.96 13.19
C HIS A 85 17.25 5.19 12.76
N LYS A 86 17.18 3.85 12.69
CA LYS A 86 18.30 2.98 12.31
C LYS A 86 18.84 3.28 10.91
N ILE A 87 17.99 3.74 10.00
CA ILE A 87 18.39 4.11 8.62
C ILE A 87 18.68 5.61 8.45
N GLY A 88 18.66 6.38 9.54
CA GLY A 88 18.89 7.83 9.52
C GLY A 88 17.73 8.64 8.92
N ALA A 89 16.51 8.11 8.89
CA ALA A 89 15.35 8.87 8.44
C ALA A 89 15.05 10.02 9.44
N PRO A 90 14.56 11.17 8.96
CA PRO A 90 14.15 12.26 9.84
C PRO A 90 13.01 11.82 10.77
N PRO A 91 12.83 12.51 11.92
CA PRO A 91 11.67 12.28 12.78
C PRO A 91 10.35 12.39 12.00
N LEU A 92 9.42 11.49 12.31
CA LEU A 92 8.11 11.37 11.65
C LEU A 92 7.13 12.45 12.13
N THR A 93 7.58 13.71 12.19
CA THR A 93 6.85 14.83 12.80
C THR A 93 5.95 15.60 11.84
N ASN A 94 6.07 15.37 10.53
CA ASN A 94 5.33 16.07 9.47
C ASN A 94 4.56 15.10 8.58
N GLU A 95 3.82 14.17 9.18
CA GLU A 95 3.04 13.22 8.42
C GLU A 95 1.60 13.69 8.19
N ASP A 96 1.12 13.53 6.96
CA ASP A 96 -0.26 13.86 6.58
C ASP A 96 -1.30 13.00 7.31
N ILE A 97 -0.93 11.78 7.74
CA ILE A 97 -1.77 10.87 8.52
C ILE A 97 -0.99 10.53 9.79
N PRO A 98 -1.57 10.60 10.99
CA PRO A 98 -0.79 10.34 12.19
C PRO A 98 -0.23 8.92 12.17
N PHE A 99 1.09 8.82 12.37
CA PHE A 99 1.89 7.63 12.17
C PHE A 99 1.28 6.37 12.81
N GLU A 100 0.77 6.53 14.03
CA GLU A 100 0.14 5.47 14.79
C GLU A 100 -1.11 4.84 14.17
N TYR A 101 -1.82 5.56 13.31
CA TYR A 101 -3.02 5.05 12.62
C TYR A 101 -2.71 4.42 11.27
N LYS A 102 -1.48 4.54 10.74
CA LYS A 102 -1.10 3.94 9.46
C LYS A 102 -0.15 2.76 9.56
N VAL A 103 0.46 2.51 10.72
CA VAL A 103 1.45 1.44 10.93
C VAL A 103 0.81 0.10 11.29
N VAL A 104 -0.18 0.08 12.17
CA VAL A 104 -0.89 -1.15 12.55
C VAL A 104 -2.40 -0.98 12.41
N LEU A 105 -3.01 -1.92 11.69
CA LEU A 105 -4.38 -1.85 11.23
C LEU A 105 -5.08 -3.18 11.50
N PRO A 106 -6.37 -3.19 11.86
CA PRO A 106 -7.11 -4.43 11.99
C PRO A 106 -7.41 -5.02 10.60
N GLU A 107 -7.30 -6.34 10.47
CA GLU A 107 -7.49 -7.09 9.21
C GLU A 107 -8.85 -6.79 8.54
N ARG A 108 -9.89 -6.51 9.34
CA ARG A 108 -11.24 -6.14 8.84
C ARG A 108 -11.26 -4.94 7.90
N LEU A 109 -10.29 -4.03 7.98
CA LEU A 109 -10.20 -2.89 7.06
C LEU A 109 -9.79 -3.31 5.65
N ILE A 110 -9.15 -4.47 5.48
CA ILE A 110 -8.84 -5.01 4.17
C ILE A 110 -10.14 -5.26 3.40
N GLU A 111 -11.14 -5.88 4.02
CA GLU A 111 -12.42 -6.15 3.36
C GLU A 111 -13.11 -4.86 2.91
N GLY A 112 -13.21 -3.86 3.80
CA GLY A 112 -13.78 -2.55 3.44
C GLY A 112 -13.01 -1.83 2.32
N ALA A 113 -11.68 -1.93 2.32
CA ALA A 113 -10.84 -1.40 1.25
C ALA A 113 -11.07 -2.12 -0.09
N LEU A 114 -11.16 -3.45 -0.07
CA LEU A 114 -11.43 -4.28 -1.25
C LEU A 114 -12.86 -4.06 -1.78
N GLU A 115 -13.82 -3.77 -0.92
CA GLU A 115 -15.19 -3.43 -1.30
C GLU A 115 -15.35 -1.97 -1.73
N LEU A 116 -14.25 -1.20 -1.76
CA LEU A 116 -14.21 0.20 -2.16
C LEU A 116 -15.14 1.09 -1.31
N VAL A 117 -15.35 0.74 -0.03
CA VAL A 117 -16.20 1.49 0.89
C VAL A 117 -15.87 2.99 0.92
N PRO A 118 -14.58 3.43 0.97
CA PRO A 118 -14.25 4.85 1.00
C PRO A 118 -14.60 5.64 -0.27
N PHE A 119 -14.96 4.93 -1.35
CA PHE A 119 -15.22 5.50 -2.67
C PHE A 119 -16.69 5.39 -3.08
N LYS A 120 -17.55 4.86 -2.20
CA LYS A 120 -18.98 4.73 -2.45
C LYS A 120 -19.74 5.88 -1.79
N SER A 121 -20.56 6.57 -2.58
CA SER A 121 -21.47 7.62 -2.09
C SER A 121 -22.79 7.53 -2.82
N ASN A 122 -23.90 7.41 -2.08
CA ASN A 122 -25.26 7.34 -2.65
C ASN A 122 -25.47 6.27 -3.74
N GLY A 123 -24.74 5.16 -3.67
CA GLY A 123 -24.82 4.06 -4.65
C GLY A 123 -23.88 4.20 -5.86
N ASP A 124 -23.23 5.35 -6.02
CA ASP A 124 -22.25 5.60 -7.07
C ASP A 124 -20.81 5.56 -6.54
N PHE A 125 -19.86 5.45 -7.47
CA PHE A 125 -18.43 5.53 -7.19
C PHE A 125 -17.90 6.94 -7.45
N ALA A 126 -17.12 7.45 -6.50
CA ALA A 126 -16.38 8.70 -6.64
C ALA A 126 -15.03 8.58 -5.95
N ILE A 127 -14.06 9.37 -6.42
CA ILE A 127 -12.74 9.49 -5.79
C ILE A 127 -12.66 10.86 -5.15
N PRO A 128 -13.15 11.03 -3.91
CA PRO A 128 -13.12 12.34 -3.25
C PRO A 128 -11.67 12.75 -2.99
N MET A 129 -11.43 14.06 -2.91
CA MET A 129 -10.16 14.56 -2.36
C MET A 129 -9.94 14.00 -0.95
N ILE A 130 -8.68 13.83 -0.54
CA ILE A 130 -8.37 13.62 0.88
C ILE A 130 -8.73 14.89 1.65
N ASP A 131 -9.58 14.72 2.67
CA ASP A 131 -9.81 15.74 3.68
C ASP A 131 -8.65 15.68 4.70
N PHE A 132 -7.88 16.77 4.81
CA PHE A 132 -6.77 16.87 5.76
C PHE A 132 -7.23 17.26 7.17
N SER A 133 -8.53 17.26 7.45
CA SER A 133 -9.03 17.37 8.82
C SER A 133 -8.54 16.20 9.67
N GLU A 134 -8.11 16.48 10.89
CA GLU A 134 -7.66 15.45 11.83
C GLU A 134 -8.70 14.33 12.01
N SER A 135 -9.98 14.69 11.98
CA SER A 135 -11.10 13.75 12.10
C SER A 135 -11.13 12.74 10.95
N PHE A 136 -10.92 13.17 9.71
CA PHE A 136 -10.88 12.27 8.56
C PHE A 136 -9.61 11.45 8.54
N LEU A 137 -8.46 12.07 8.82
CA LEU A 137 -7.16 11.40 8.81
C LEU A 137 -7.08 10.25 9.84
N ARG A 138 -7.84 10.35 10.94
CA ARG A 138 -7.98 9.28 11.95
C ARG A 138 -9.10 8.27 11.63
N SER A 139 -9.94 8.53 10.63
CA SER A 139 -11.11 7.70 10.32
C SER A 139 -10.75 6.36 9.66
N GLU A 140 -11.65 5.37 9.81
CA GLU A 140 -11.51 4.10 9.11
C GLU A 140 -11.58 4.25 7.59
N LEU A 141 -12.32 5.25 7.08
CA LEU A 141 -12.39 5.53 5.64
C LEU A 141 -11.01 5.89 5.09
N CYS A 142 -10.28 6.77 5.76
CA CYS A 142 -8.92 7.12 5.39
C CYS A 142 -7.99 5.90 5.48
N GLN A 143 -8.07 5.13 6.57
CA GLN A 143 -7.28 3.92 6.74
C GLN A 143 -7.53 2.89 5.63
N MET A 144 -8.77 2.66 5.22
CA MET A 144 -9.11 1.76 4.11
C MET A 144 -8.50 2.22 2.77
N ARG A 145 -8.46 3.54 2.49
CA ARG A 145 -7.77 4.07 1.30
C ARG A 145 -6.27 3.75 1.35
N VAL A 146 -5.67 3.96 2.51
CA VAL A 146 -4.26 3.67 2.80
C VAL A 146 -3.97 2.16 2.66
N VAL A 147 -4.89 1.29 3.05
CA VAL A 147 -4.79 -0.16 2.85
C VAL A 147 -4.78 -0.52 1.37
N LEU A 148 -5.74 0.00 0.60
CA LEU A 148 -5.81 -0.28 -0.84
C LEU A 148 -4.53 0.17 -1.54
N SER A 149 -4.05 1.37 -1.23
CA SER A 149 -2.80 1.91 -1.78
C SER A 149 -1.60 1.05 -1.42
N ALA A 150 -1.44 0.65 -0.15
CA ALA A 150 -0.31 -0.18 0.29
C ALA A 150 -0.25 -1.55 -0.41
N ILE A 151 -1.38 -2.19 -0.67
CA ILE A 151 -1.45 -3.49 -1.34
C ILE A 151 -1.17 -3.38 -2.84
N THR A 152 -1.49 -2.24 -3.45
CA THR A 152 -1.42 -2.03 -4.91
C THR A 152 -0.20 -1.22 -5.36
N THR A 153 0.63 -0.74 -4.44
CA THR A 153 1.92 -0.09 -4.72
C THR A 153 3.08 -1.07 -4.54
N PRO A 154 4.28 -0.79 -5.06
CA PRO A 154 5.47 -1.60 -4.83
C PRO A 154 5.73 -1.84 -3.34
N HIS A 155 5.88 -3.10 -2.95
CA HIS A 155 6.10 -3.48 -1.56
C HIS A 155 6.87 -4.80 -1.41
N ILE A 156 7.49 -4.95 -0.24
CA ILE A 156 8.09 -6.17 0.28
C ILE A 156 7.10 -6.80 1.26
N VAL A 157 6.79 -8.08 1.06
CA VAL A 157 5.98 -8.87 2.00
C VAL A 157 6.86 -9.37 3.13
N LEU A 158 6.51 -9.03 4.37
CA LEU A 158 7.18 -9.51 5.58
C LEU A 158 6.62 -10.86 6.00
N VAL A 159 5.34 -10.91 6.33
CA VAL A 159 4.66 -12.12 6.80
C VAL A 159 3.33 -12.30 6.08
N ASP A 160 2.96 -13.55 5.81
CA ASP A 160 1.63 -13.95 5.36
C ASP A 160 1.27 -15.28 6.03
N ARG A 161 0.63 -15.22 7.21
CA ARG A 161 0.39 -16.43 8.03
C ARG A 161 -0.64 -17.39 7.43
N ARG A 162 -1.51 -16.90 6.53
CA ARG A 162 -2.64 -17.67 6.00
C ARG A 162 -2.52 -17.97 4.51
N GLY A 163 -1.41 -17.58 3.87
CA GLY A 163 -1.30 -17.64 2.41
C GLY A 163 -2.37 -16.80 1.71
N ALA A 164 -2.97 -15.84 2.42
CA ALA A 164 -4.11 -15.08 1.94
C ALA A 164 -3.67 -13.89 1.08
N TYR A 165 -2.38 -13.54 1.14
CA TYR A 165 -1.89 -12.33 0.53
C TYR A 165 -2.14 -12.32 -0.98
N GLU A 166 -1.88 -13.43 -1.68
CA GLU A 166 -2.13 -13.52 -3.11
C GLU A 166 -3.60 -13.22 -3.46
N LYS A 167 -4.53 -13.81 -2.70
CA LYS A 167 -5.97 -13.60 -2.91
C LYS A 167 -6.37 -12.14 -2.65
N ILE A 168 -5.82 -11.54 -1.60
CA ILE A 168 -6.05 -10.13 -1.24
C ILE A 168 -5.54 -9.22 -2.36
N THR A 169 -4.30 -9.42 -2.83
CA THR A 169 -3.69 -8.59 -3.87
C THR A 169 -4.41 -8.70 -5.19
N ARG A 170 -4.85 -9.91 -5.57
CA ARG A 170 -5.67 -10.10 -6.78
C ARG A 170 -7.00 -9.37 -6.67
N LYS A 171 -7.66 -9.44 -5.51
CA LYS A 171 -8.90 -8.68 -5.27
C LYS A 171 -8.64 -7.18 -5.31
N ALA A 172 -7.57 -6.70 -4.69
CA ALA A 172 -7.23 -5.27 -4.64
C ALA A 172 -7.00 -4.70 -6.04
N ALA A 173 -6.27 -5.42 -6.90
CA ALA A 173 -6.08 -5.03 -8.30
C ALA A 173 -7.41 -4.94 -9.05
N ARG A 174 -8.29 -5.93 -8.89
CA ARG A 174 -9.63 -5.94 -9.52
C ARG A 174 -10.52 -4.82 -9.00
N SER A 175 -10.47 -4.53 -7.70
CA SER A 175 -11.21 -3.44 -7.08
C SER A 175 -10.71 -2.08 -7.58
N LEU A 176 -9.39 -1.90 -7.68
CA LEU A 176 -8.82 -0.69 -8.27
C LEU A 176 -9.25 -0.53 -9.72
N ASN A 177 -9.22 -1.60 -10.52
CA ASN A 177 -9.72 -1.56 -11.89
C ASN A 177 -11.20 -1.18 -11.96
N LEU A 178 -12.05 -1.80 -11.12
CA LEU A 178 -13.47 -1.48 -11.04
C LEU A 178 -13.71 -0.01 -10.68
N LEU A 179 -12.97 0.53 -9.71
CA LEU A 179 -13.08 1.93 -9.30
C LEU A 179 -12.83 2.86 -10.47
N ILE A 180 -11.70 2.67 -11.17
CA ILE A 180 -11.33 3.52 -12.32
C ILE A 180 -12.34 3.39 -13.46
N SER A 181 -12.82 2.18 -13.76
CA SER A 181 -13.85 1.98 -14.78
C SER A 181 -15.18 2.63 -14.43
N LYS A 182 -15.59 2.63 -13.17
CA LYS A 182 -16.84 3.26 -12.75
C LYS A 182 -16.77 4.78 -12.72
N VAL A 183 -15.62 5.34 -12.38
CA VAL A 183 -15.44 6.80 -12.22
C VAL A 183 -15.10 7.48 -13.55
N TYR A 184 -14.24 6.86 -14.36
CA TYR A 184 -13.68 7.49 -15.56
C TYR A 184 -14.09 6.81 -16.87
N GLY A 185 -14.73 5.64 -16.83
CA GLY A 185 -15.14 4.91 -18.03
C GLY A 185 -14.01 4.14 -18.75
N PHE A 186 -12.82 4.04 -18.14
CA PHE A 186 -11.66 3.32 -18.68
C PHE A 186 -11.30 2.09 -17.82
N ASP A 187 -10.73 1.05 -18.42
CA ASP A 187 -10.16 -0.08 -17.68
C ASP A 187 -8.64 -0.19 -17.92
N TYR A 188 -7.99 -1.13 -17.23
CA TYR A 188 -6.55 -1.34 -17.29
C TYR A 188 -6.00 -1.61 -18.70
N ARG A 189 -6.83 -1.94 -19.70
CA ARG A 189 -6.39 -2.15 -21.09
C ARG A 189 -6.01 -0.84 -21.77
N ASN A 190 -6.57 0.28 -21.31
CA ASN A 190 -6.15 1.63 -21.67
C ASN A 190 -5.08 2.07 -20.66
N GLU A 191 -3.90 1.46 -20.75
CA GLU A 191 -2.86 1.58 -19.72
C GLU A 191 -2.50 3.03 -19.40
N ASP A 192 -2.26 3.86 -20.42
CA ASP A 192 -1.80 5.24 -20.22
C ASP A 192 -2.87 6.08 -19.52
N GLU A 193 -4.13 6.01 -19.97
CA GLU A 193 -5.26 6.68 -19.33
C GLU A 193 -5.51 6.15 -17.92
N PHE A 194 -5.44 4.83 -17.72
CA PHE A 194 -5.59 4.20 -16.43
C PHE A 194 -4.55 4.71 -15.43
N PHE A 195 -3.29 4.75 -15.82
CA PHE A 195 -2.22 5.26 -14.97
C PHE A 195 -2.31 6.77 -14.78
N GLN A 196 -2.78 7.52 -15.77
CA GLN A 196 -3.04 8.94 -15.63
C GLN A 196 -4.16 9.20 -14.61
N CYS A 197 -5.21 8.38 -14.54
CA CYS A 197 -6.24 8.49 -13.49
C CYS A 197 -5.67 8.24 -12.08
N LEU A 198 -4.63 7.41 -11.95
CA LEU A 198 -4.01 7.09 -10.66
C LEU A 198 -2.91 8.08 -10.26
N THR A 199 -2.16 8.60 -11.23
CA THR A 199 -0.88 9.30 -11.01
C THR A 199 -0.82 10.68 -11.66
N GLY A 200 -1.89 11.13 -12.31
CA GLY A 200 -2.02 12.46 -12.89
C GLY A 200 -2.60 13.47 -11.90
N GLU A 201 -2.29 14.74 -12.14
CA GLU A 201 -2.91 15.84 -11.38
C GLU A 201 -4.39 15.95 -11.76
N VAL A 202 -5.23 16.20 -10.76
CA VAL A 202 -6.66 16.48 -10.94
C VAL A 202 -6.90 17.87 -10.37
N GLU A 203 -7.44 18.78 -11.18
CA GLU A 203 -7.76 20.16 -10.77
C GLU A 203 -6.58 20.92 -10.13
N GLY A 204 -5.35 20.67 -10.61
CA GLY A 204 -4.12 21.31 -10.11
C GLY A 204 -3.63 20.77 -8.77
N ARG A 205 -4.17 19.63 -8.30
CA ARG A 205 -3.74 18.95 -7.07
C ARG A 205 -3.00 17.66 -7.35
N ARG A 206 -2.14 17.27 -6.41
CA ARG A 206 -1.24 16.12 -6.59
C ARG A 206 -2.02 14.80 -6.47
N PRO A 207 -1.72 13.78 -7.29
CA PRO A 207 -2.41 12.48 -7.28
C PRO A 207 -2.34 11.72 -5.95
N VAL A 208 -1.29 11.98 -5.15
CA VAL A 208 -1.16 11.45 -3.79
C VAL A 208 -2.31 11.90 -2.88
N GLU A 209 -2.95 13.03 -3.19
CA GLU A 209 -4.07 13.62 -2.46
C GLU A 209 -5.42 13.00 -2.88
N HIS A 210 -5.40 12.03 -3.82
CA HIS A 210 -6.57 11.27 -4.29
C HIS A 210 -6.48 9.80 -3.88
N LEU A 211 -5.55 9.04 -4.43
CA LEU A 211 -5.45 7.59 -4.17
C LEU A 211 -4.11 7.18 -3.53
N GLY A 212 -3.23 8.15 -3.29
CA GLY A 212 -1.92 7.91 -2.68
C GLY A 212 -0.85 7.38 -3.63
N TYR A 213 -1.09 7.32 -4.94
CA TYR A 213 -0.08 6.88 -5.91
C TYR A 213 0.85 8.03 -6.30
N LYS A 214 2.15 7.73 -6.37
CA LYS A 214 3.19 8.68 -6.80
C LYS A 214 3.47 8.49 -8.30
N PRO A 215 3.60 9.57 -9.09
CA PRO A 215 4.01 9.47 -10.48
C PRO A 215 5.48 9.05 -10.54
N SER A 216 5.74 7.78 -10.84
CA SER A 216 7.08 7.29 -11.14
C SER A 216 7.05 6.11 -12.12
N PRO A 217 8.10 5.93 -12.94
CA PRO A 217 8.19 4.79 -13.85
C PRO A 217 8.06 3.44 -13.12
N GLU A 218 8.63 3.33 -11.92
CA GLU A 218 8.58 2.10 -11.11
C GLU A 218 7.15 1.79 -10.64
N HIS A 219 6.37 2.81 -10.24
CA HIS A 219 4.96 2.63 -9.88
C HIS A 219 4.11 2.24 -11.10
N LYS A 220 4.32 2.91 -12.24
CA LYS A 220 3.62 2.60 -13.49
C LYS A 220 3.87 1.15 -13.90
N GLN A 221 5.13 0.72 -13.91
CA GLN A 221 5.49 -0.65 -14.25
C GLN A 221 4.88 -1.65 -13.26
N TRP A 222 4.97 -1.38 -11.95
CA TRP A 222 4.37 -2.25 -10.94
C TRP A 222 2.87 -2.43 -11.13
N LEU A 223 2.13 -1.36 -11.35
CA LEU A 223 0.69 -1.43 -11.52
C LEU A 223 0.34 -2.19 -12.81
N ARG A 224 1.10 -2.01 -13.90
CA ARG A 224 0.96 -2.81 -15.13
C ARG A 224 1.14 -4.30 -14.84
N ASP A 225 2.23 -4.66 -14.17
CA ASP A 225 2.56 -6.03 -13.79
C ASP A 225 1.44 -6.65 -12.94
N LEU A 226 0.97 -5.88 -11.96
CA LEU A 226 -0.11 -6.27 -11.05
C LEU A 226 -1.44 -6.49 -11.80
N MET A 227 -1.82 -5.59 -12.70
CA MET A 227 -3.05 -5.70 -13.48
C MET A 227 -3.01 -6.90 -14.42
N PHE A 228 -1.90 -7.08 -15.14
CA PHE A 228 -1.72 -8.23 -16.03
C PHE A 228 -1.81 -9.55 -15.26
N TRP A 229 -1.16 -9.65 -14.10
CA TRP A 229 -1.22 -10.84 -13.25
C TRP A 229 -2.61 -11.09 -12.65
N ALA A 230 -3.36 -10.05 -12.29
CA ALA A 230 -4.66 -10.20 -11.64
C ALA A 230 -5.82 -10.54 -12.60
N HIS A 231 -5.67 -10.17 -13.87
CA HIS A 231 -6.69 -10.29 -14.92
C HIS A 231 -6.35 -11.29 -16.04
N GLY A 232 -5.09 -11.71 -16.18
CA GLY A 232 -4.66 -12.75 -17.10
C GLY A 232 -4.93 -14.15 -16.57
#